data_AF-A0A7W1N0I3-F1
#
_entry.id   AF-A0A7W1N0I3-F1
#
_cell.length_a   1.000
_cell.length_b   1.000
_cell.length_c   1.000
_cell.angle_alpha   90.00
_cell.angle_beta   90.00
_cell.angle_gamma   90.00
#
_symmetry.space_group_name_H-M   'P 1'
#
loop_
_entity.id
_entity.type
_entity.pdbx_description
1 polymer ?
#
loop_
_entity_poly.entity_id
_entity_poly.type
_entity_poly.pdbx_seq_one_letter_code
_entity_poly.pdbx_strand_id
1 'polypeptide(L)'
;MPRLSNGLPPLEVLDKDGAIQETLEKAGGDTRRRFIGKAAAGGVATGVLFGGLGAFAVAQSGGGGGLSDITILNFALALEFLERDFYAEALDEAGLEGEMQTYAQTLREHEATHVDTLSSTIEKLGGTPISKPEFDFKDTTSSADSFLETAVQLEETGVSAYQGAAPSITSKEILAAAASILPVEAFHTAWGRTMQDGEGLPAPAAFNEPMTPQQVIAAVNELGFVEGGLSLDALAGPANAQGGAPGTAG
;
A
#
# COMPACT_ATOMS: atom_id res chain seq x y z
N MET A 1 -18.94 -2.00 32.85
CA MET A 1 -19.02 -1.85 31.38
C MET A 1 -18.86 -3.22 30.74
N PRO A 2 -19.67 -3.61 29.75
CA PRO A 2 -19.66 -4.96 29.19
C PRO A 2 -18.41 -5.19 28.31
N ARG A 3 -17.99 -6.45 28.23
CA ARG A 3 -16.79 -6.95 27.54
C ARG A 3 -16.86 -6.72 26.02
N LEU A 4 -15.78 -6.24 25.41
CA LEU A 4 -15.58 -6.28 23.96
C LEU A 4 -15.07 -7.66 23.57
N SER A 5 -15.91 -8.43 22.89
CA SER A 5 -15.54 -9.60 22.11
C SER A 5 -15.04 -9.14 20.73
N ASN A 6 -13.75 -9.27 20.44
CA ASN A 6 -13.08 -9.24 19.12
C ASN A 6 -13.81 -8.45 18.00
N GLY A 7 -14.09 -7.17 18.21
CA GLY A 7 -14.83 -6.34 17.26
C GLY A 7 -13.92 -5.34 16.57
N LEU A 8 -13.77 -5.48 15.26
CA LEU A 8 -13.16 -4.50 14.36
C LEU A 8 -13.86 -3.12 14.50
N PRO A 9 -13.16 -2.02 14.20
CA PRO A 9 -13.75 -0.68 14.25
C PRO A 9 -14.87 -0.50 13.21
N PRO A 10 -15.81 0.46 13.43
CA PRO A 10 -16.90 0.75 12.48
C PRO A 10 -16.41 1.23 11.11
N LEU A 11 -17.18 0.98 10.04
CA LEU A 11 -16.83 1.40 8.67
C LEU A 11 -16.76 2.92 8.50
N GLU A 12 -17.58 3.68 9.25
CA GLU A 12 -17.59 5.16 9.23
C GLU A 12 -16.23 5.78 9.58
N VAL A 13 -15.36 4.98 10.19
CA VAL A 13 -14.04 5.35 10.65
C VAL A 13 -12.97 5.15 9.57
N LEU A 14 -13.14 4.17 8.69
CA LEU A 14 -12.22 3.85 7.59
C LEU A 14 -12.61 4.59 6.31
N ASP A 15 -13.88 4.97 6.21
CA ASP A 15 -14.53 5.43 5.00
C ASP A 15 -15.00 6.87 5.14
N LYS A 16 -14.05 7.81 5.30
CA LYS A 16 -14.36 9.22 5.57
C LYS A 16 -15.16 9.88 4.45
N ASP A 17 -14.96 9.43 3.21
CA ASP A 17 -15.59 9.97 2.00
C ASP A 17 -16.68 9.05 1.42
N GLY A 18 -16.85 7.83 1.93
CA GLY A 18 -17.88 6.89 1.49
C GLY A 18 -17.42 5.91 0.40
N ALA A 19 -16.20 6.02 -0.10
CA ALA A 19 -15.69 5.21 -1.20
C ALA A 19 -15.63 3.70 -0.87
N ILE A 20 -15.30 3.33 0.37
CA ILE A 20 -15.22 1.95 0.82
C ILE A 20 -16.62 1.35 0.97
N GLN A 21 -17.58 2.08 1.55
CA GLN A 21 -18.98 1.62 1.64
C GLN A 21 -19.59 1.50 0.25
N GLU A 22 -19.37 2.46 -0.65
CA GLU A 22 -19.83 2.36 -2.04
C GLU A 22 -19.24 1.13 -2.73
N THR A 23 -17.96 0.84 -2.50
CA THR A 23 -17.29 -0.36 -3.03
C THR A 23 -17.87 -1.64 -2.44
N LEU A 24 -18.13 -1.69 -1.13
CA LEU A 24 -18.71 -2.84 -0.44
C LEU A 24 -20.17 -3.07 -0.81
N GLU A 25 -20.96 -2.00 -1.00
CA GLU A 25 -22.34 -2.05 -1.47
C GLU A 25 -22.42 -2.56 -2.91
N LYS A 26 -21.55 -2.05 -3.81
CA LYS A 26 -21.41 -2.56 -5.19
C LYS A 26 -20.92 -4.02 -5.22
N ALA A 27 -20.02 -4.40 -4.31
CA ALA A 27 -19.53 -5.78 -4.16
C ALA A 27 -20.56 -6.71 -3.47
N GLY A 28 -21.52 -6.15 -2.74
CA GLY A 28 -22.55 -6.86 -1.99
C GLY A 28 -23.57 -7.62 -2.84
N GLY A 29 -23.57 -7.41 -4.17
CA GLY A 29 -24.47 -8.06 -5.11
C GLY A 29 -24.08 -9.47 -5.56
N ASP A 30 -22.79 -9.84 -5.52
CA ASP A 30 -22.35 -11.20 -5.83
C ASP A 30 -21.00 -11.48 -5.15
N THR A 31 -21.00 -12.39 -4.17
CA THR A 31 -19.75 -12.80 -3.52
C THR A 31 -18.79 -13.37 -4.58
N ARG A 32 -17.49 -13.02 -4.52
CA ARG A 32 -16.42 -13.55 -5.41
C ARG A 32 -16.47 -15.09 -5.54
N ARG A 33 -16.91 -15.77 -4.48
CA ARG A 33 -17.15 -17.22 -4.40
C ARG A 33 -18.23 -17.73 -5.37
N ARG A 34 -19.26 -16.93 -5.66
CA ARG A 34 -20.32 -17.24 -6.63
C ARG A 34 -19.92 -16.95 -8.07
N PHE A 35 -19.04 -15.97 -8.30
CA PHE A 35 -18.45 -15.70 -9.61
C PHE A 35 -17.51 -16.82 -10.05
N ILE A 36 -16.60 -17.26 -9.16
CA ILE A 36 -15.72 -18.42 -9.40
C ILE A 36 -16.53 -19.72 -9.49
N GLY A 37 -17.56 -19.88 -8.65
CA GLY A 37 -18.46 -21.05 -8.69
C GLY A 37 -19.26 -21.18 -9.99
N LYS A 38 -19.58 -20.06 -10.68
CA LYS A 38 -20.25 -20.08 -11.99
C LYS A 38 -19.27 -20.38 -13.13
N ALA A 39 -18.01 -19.95 -13.04
CA ALA A 39 -16.98 -20.27 -14.03
C ALA A 39 -16.57 -21.76 -14.02
N ALA A 40 -16.60 -22.41 -12.86
CA ALA A 40 -16.29 -23.84 -12.73
C ALA A 40 -17.41 -24.79 -13.22
N ALA A 41 -18.63 -24.29 -13.42
CA ALA A 41 -19.77 -25.10 -13.89
C ALA A 41 -19.93 -25.13 -15.43
N GLY A 42 -19.15 -24.32 -16.17
CA GLY A 42 -19.13 -24.30 -17.62
C GLY A 42 -17.83 -24.90 -18.16
N GLY A 43 -17.69 -26.22 -18.12
CA GLY A 43 -16.49 -26.89 -18.60
C GLY A 43 -16.34 -26.80 -20.12
N VAL A 44 -15.21 -26.24 -20.59
CA VAL A 44 -14.38 -26.79 -21.69
C VAL A 44 -12.94 -26.36 -21.43
N ALA A 45 -12.04 -27.36 -21.39
CA ALA A 45 -10.60 -27.21 -21.31
C ALA A 45 -10.02 -26.71 -22.65
N THR A 46 -9.17 -25.69 -22.59
CA THR A 46 -7.99 -25.57 -23.48
C THR A 46 -6.86 -24.99 -22.65
N GLY A 47 -5.96 -25.88 -22.21
CA GLY A 47 -4.73 -25.49 -21.54
C GLY A 47 -3.73 -25.01 -22.58
N VAL A 48 -3.41 -23.71 -22.53
CA VAL A 48 -2.09 -23.05 -22.68
C VAL A 48 -2.34 -21.62 -22.18
N LEU A 49 -1.48 -21.08 -21.30
CA LEU A 49 -1.38 -19.69 -20.78
C LEU A 49 -1.46 -19.50 -19.24
N PHE A 50 -1.70 -20.54 -18.44
CA PHE A 50 -1.69 -20.39 -16.97
C PHE A 50 -0.30 -20.49 -16.29
N GLY A 51 0.75 -19.99 -16.94
CA GLY A 51 2.09 -19.91 -16.34
C GLY A 51 2.18 -18.92 -15.17
N GLY A 52 1.27 -17.94 -15.09
CA GLY A 52 1.26 -16.90 -14.04
C GLY A 52 0.37 -17.20 -12.82
N LEU A 53 -0.52 -18.20 -12.87
CA LEU A 53 -1.38 -18.53 -11.72
C LEU A 53 -0.68 -19.38 -10.65
N GLY A 54 0.47 -19.99 -10.97
CA GLY A 54 1.26 -20.77 -10.01
C GLY A 54 1.86 -19.94 -8.87
N ALA A 55 2.12 -18.64 -9.12
CA ALA A 55 2.64 -17.70 -8.12
C ALA A 55 1.61 -17.36 -7.02
N PHE A 56 0.31 -17.44 -7.32
CA PHE A 56 -0.75 -17.20 -6.32
C PHE A 56 -0.88 -18.34 -5.28
N ALA A 57 -0.25 -19.49 -5.53
CA ALA A 57 -0.30 -20.64 -4.62
C ALA A 57 0.93 -20.78 -3.70
N VAL A 58 1.98 -19.96 -3.87
CA VAL A 58 3.25 -20.09 -3.12
C VAL A 58 3.30 -19.24 -1.83
N ALA A 59 2.34 -18.36 -1.57
CA ALA A 59 2.36 -17.52 -0.36
C ALA A 59 1.72 -18.17 0.90
N GLN A 60 1.21 -19.41 0.81
CA GLN A 60 0.62 -20.09 1.97
C GLN A 60 1.22 -21.48 2.18
N SER A 61 2.45 -21.53 2.65
CA SER A 61 2.89 -22.70 3.43
C SER A 61 3.90 -22.29 4.50
N GLY A 62 3.49 -22.41 5.77
CA GLY A 62 4.41 -22.57 6.89
C GLY A 62 4.22 -21.59 8.06
N GLY A 63 3.49 -22.03 9.08
CA GLY A 63 3.74 -21.71 10.49
C GLY A 63 3.52 -20.27 10.99
N GLY A 64 2.37 -20.02 11.63
CA GLY A 64 2.22 -19.17 12.81
C GLY A 64 2.96 -17.81 12.94
N GLY A 65 3.28 -17.10 11.86
CA GLY A 65 4.11 -15.89 11.92
C GLY A 65 4.02 -14.96 10.69
N GLY A 66 2.82 -14.75 10.15
CA GLY A 66 2.60 -13.68 9.16
C GLY A 66 2.69 -12.29 9.80
N LEU A 67 2.98 -11.25 9.01
CA LEU A 67 2.92 -9.86 9.49
C LEU A 67 1.52 -9.56 10.00
N SER A 68 1.43 -8.86 11.13
CA SER A 68 0.13 -8.40 11.62
C SER A 68 -0.44 -7.34 10.67
N ASP A 69 -1.78 -7.21 10.62
CA ASP A 69 -2.43 -6.13 9.87
C ASP A 69 -1.89 -4.74 10.28
N ILE A 70 -1.55 -4.53 11.57
CA ILE A 70 -0.91 -3.29 12.04
C ILE A 70 0.49 -3.10 11.43
N THR A 71 1.29 -4.16 11.35
CA THR A 71 2.63 -4.09 10.74
C THR A 71 2.53 -3.81 9.24
N ILE A 72 1.53 -4.38 8.55
CA ILE A 72 1.27 -4.10 7.13
C ILE A 72 0.83 -2.64 6.95
N LEU A 73 -0.06 -2.13 7.81
CA LEU A 73 -0.49 -0.74 7.76
C LEU A 73 0.65 0.25 8.06
N ASN A 74 1.50 -0.05 9.03
CA ASN A 74 2.67 0.77 9.35
C ASN A 74 3.72 0.72 8.23
N PHE A 75 3.86 -0.44 7.58
CA PHE A 75 4.68 -0.57 6.38
C PHE A 75 4.16 0.32 5.25
N ALA A 76 2.86 0.27 4.93
CA ALA A 76 2.25 1.17 3.96
C ALA A 76 2.45 2.64 4.36
N LEU A 77 2.18 3.00 5.62
CA LEU A 77 2.33 4.36 6.14
C LEU A 77 3.76 4.91 5.96
N ALA A 78 4.79 4.07 6.02
CA ALA A 78 6.16 4.48 5.76
C ALA A 78 6.37 4.92 4.30
N LEU A 79 5.75 4.21 3.36
CA LEU A 79 5.80 4.51 1.93
C LEU A 79 5.01 5.79 1.62
N GLU A 80 3.80 5.92 2.17
CA GLU A 80 3.00 7.14 1.99
C GLU A 80 3.70 8.40 2.54
N PHE A 81 4.44 8.26 3.65
CA PHE A 81 5.27 9.36 4.16
C PHE A 81 6.41 9.72 3.20
N LEU A 82 7.06 8.72 2.61
CA LEU A 82 8.14 8.90 1.64
C LEU A 82 7.65 9.66 0.42
N GLU A 83 6.55 9.20 -0.18
CA GLU A 83 5.98 9.77 -1.40
C GLU A 83 5.42 11.18 -1.16
N ARG A 84 4.63 11.38 -0.10
CA ARG A 84 4.11 12.71 0.25
C ARG A 84 5.22 13.75 0.41
N ASP A 85 6.29 13.40 1.13
CA ASP A 85 7.40 14.32 1.37
C ASP A 85 8.25 14.51 0.10
N PHE A 86 8.41 13.48 -0.73
CA PHE A 86 9.07 13.58 -2.04
C PHE A 86 8.33 14.57 -2.95
N TYR A 87 7.01 14.44 -3.07
CA TYR A 87 6.20 15.35 -3.88
C TYR A 87 6.18 16.78 -3.32
N ALA A 88 6.18 16.92 -1.99
CA ALA A 88 6.27 18.24 -1.36
C ALA A 88 7.60 18.93 -1.69
N GLU A 89 8.72 18.23 -1.58
CA GLU A 89 10.04 18.80 -1.91
C GLU A 89 10.17 19.09 -3.41
N ALA A 90 9.71 18.19 -4.28
CA ALA A 90 9.75 18.41 -5.74
C ALA A 90 8.96 19.64 -6.17
N LEU A 91 7.82 19.93 -5.53
CA LEU A 91 7.03 21.14 -5.79
C LEU A 91 7.79 22.44 -5.46
N ASP A 92 8.70 22.39 -4.49
CA ASP A 92 9.50 23.53 -4.07
C ASP A 92 10.80 23.66 -4.88
N GLU A 93 11.45 22.54 -5.23
CA GLU A 93 12.83 22.52 -5.74
C GLU A 93 12.96 22.19 -7.24
N ALA A 94 12.06 21.37 -7.81
CA ALA A 94 12.27 20.80 -9.15
C ALA A 94 11.91 21.75 -10.31
N GLY A 95 11.37 22.94 -10.00
CA GLY A 95 10.93 23.91 -11.00
C GLY A 95 9.77 23.40 -11.85
N LEU A 96 8.84 22.65 -11.25
CA LEU A 96 7.71 22.02 -11.95
C LEU A 96 6.75 23.08 -12.50
N GLU A 97 6.34 22.91 -13.76
CA GLU A 97 5.35 23.77 -14.42
C GLU A 97 4.29 22.93 -15.14
N GLY A 98 3.13 23.54 -15.44
CA GLY A 98 2.10 22.97 -16.30
C GLY A 98 1.53 21.64 -15.79
N GLU A 99 1.53 20.62 -16.66
CA GLU A 99 1.00 19.29 -16.33
C GLU A 99 1.79 18.62 -15.20
N MET A 100 3.12 18.74 -15.20
CA MET A 100 3.96 18.10 -14.20
C MET A 100 3.76 18.69 -12.80
N GLN A 101 3.53 20.01 -12.72
CA GLN A 101 3.14 20.65 -11.46
C GLN A 101 1.78 20.14 -10.96
N THR A 102 0.81 19.97 -11.88
CA THR A 102 -0.54 19.46 -11.55
C THR A 102 -0.47 18.01 -11.06
N TYR A 103 0.36 17.20 -11.70
CA TYR A 103 0.67 15.83 -11.29
C TYR A 103 1.22 15.82 -9.85
N ALA A 104 2.33 16.51 -9.59
CA ALA A 104 2.95 16.52 -8.26
C ALA A 104 2.01 17.07 -7.16
N GLN A 105 1.19 18.09 -7.45
CA GLN A 105 0.18 18.60 -6.51
C GLN A 105 -0.88 17.54 -6.18
N THR A 106 -1.37 16.84 -7.20
CA THR A 106 -2.40 15.80 -7.04
C THR A 106 -1.86 14.65 -6.19
N LEU A 107 -0.67 14.15 -6.50
CA LEU A 107 -0.05 13.03 -5.78
C LEU A 107 0.26 13.44 -4.33
N ARG A 108 0.84 14.62 -4.10
CA ARG A 108 1.05 15.15 -2.74
C ARG A 108 -0.24 15.21 -1.91
N GLU A 109 -1.37 15.58 -2.51
CA GLU A 109 -2.68 15.63 -1.84
C GLU A 109 -3.26 14.25 -1.56
N HIS A 110 -3.10 13.31 -2.49
CA HIS A 110 -3.52 11.92 -2.33
C HIS A 110 -2.69 11.22 -1.23
N GLU A 111 -1.37 11.33 -1.28
CA GLU A 111 -0.49 10.72 -0.28
C GLU A 111 -0.69 11.31 1.11
N ALA A 112 -1.00 12.62 1.21
CA ALA A 112 -1.41 13.21 2.48
C ALA A 112 -2.70 12.58 3.01
N THR A 113 -3.66 12.29 2.14
CA THR A 113 -4.92 11.62 2.50
C THR A 113 -4.69 10.16 2.91
N HIS A 114 -3.79 9.45 2.24
CA HIS A 114 -3.39 8.09 2.59
C HIS A 114 -2.70 8.06 3.96
N VAL A 115 -1.71 8.93 4.21
CA VAL A 115 -1.04 9.08 5.52
C VAL A 115 -2.06 9.28 6.64
N ASP A 116 -2.98 10.23 6.49
CA ASP A 116 -3.99 10.55 7.50
C ASP A 116 -4.91 9.36 7.77
N THR A 117 -5.29 8.65 6.70
CA THR A 117 -6.18 7.50 6.75
C THR A 117 -5.53 6.29 7.41
N LEU A 118 -4.30 5.96 7.01
CA LEU A 118 -3.52 4.86 7.58
C LEU A 118 -3.21 5.12 9.06
N SER A 119 -2.72 6.32 9.39
CA SER A 119 -2.43 6.71 10.78
C SER A 119 -3.69 6.57 11.66
N SER A 120 -4.80 7.15 11.21
CA SER A 120 -6.09 7.04 11.91
C SER A 120 -6.55 5.60 12.07
N THR A 121 -6.31 4.75 11.06
CA THR A 121 -6.72 3.34 11.06
C THR A 121 -5.88 2.53 12.06
N ILE A 122 -4.56 2.74 12.06
CA ILE A 122 -3.64 2.08 13.00
C ILE A 122 -4.02 2.40 14.45
N GLU A 123 -4.26 3.67 14.78
CA GLU A 123 -4.67 4.07 16.14
C GLU A 123 -5.99 3.41 16.58
N LYS A 124 -6.98 3.38 15.70
CA LYS A 124 -8.31 2.83 16.01
C LYS A 124 -8.30 1.31 16.15
N LEU A 125 -7.35 0.64 15.50
CA LEU A 125 -7.08 -0.79 15.68
C LEU A 125 -6.24 -1.08 16.94
N GLY A 126 -5.88 -0.05 17.72
CA GLY A 126 -5.08 -0.17 18.94
C GLY A 126 -3.58 -0.32 18.68
N GLY A 127 -3.14 -0.10 17.44
CA GLY A 127 -1.73 0.03 17.09
C GLY A 127 -1.20 1.44 17.36
N THR A 128 0.09 1.61 17.16
CA THR A 128 0.75 2.92 17.20
C THR A 128 1.28 3.21 15.79
N PRO A 129 0.85 4.31 15.15
CA PRO A 129 1.43 4.73 13.88
C PRO A 129 2.93 4.91 14.03
N ILE A 130 3.70 4.46 13.06
CA ILE A 130 5.13 4.76 13.04
C ILE A 130 5.35 6.27 13.01
N SER A 131 6.46 6.71 13.60
CA SER A 131 6.91 8.08 13.38
C SER A 131 7.37 8.24 11.94
N LYS A 132 7.08 9.39 11.34
CA LYS A 132 7.57 9.76 10.01
C LYS A 132 9.10 9.62 9.97
N PRO A 133 9.68 8.84 9.05
CA PRO A 133 11.12 8.82 8.86
C PRO A 133 11.67 10.20 8.43
N GLU A 134 12.96 10.38 8.62
CA GLU A 134 13.71 11.49 8.01
C GLU A 134 14.14 11.06 6.61
N PHE A 135 13.98 11.97 5.64
CA PHE A 135 14.22 11.70 4.23
C PHE A 135 15.27 12.66 3.67
N ASP A 136 16.12 12.13 2.79
CA ASP A 136 17.06 12.88 1.97
C ASP A 136 16.94 12.39 0.52
N PHE A 137 16.19 13.12 -0.30
CA PHE A 137 15.89 12.75 -1.69
C PHE A 137 17.06 13.02 -2.66
N LYS A 138 18.24 13.41 -2.15
CA LYS A 138 19.44 13.66 -2.94
C LYS A 138 19.16 14.67 -4.05
N ASP A 139 19.62 14.39 -5.27
CA ASP A 139 19.39 15.25 -6.44
C ASP A 139 18.11 14.88 -7.21
N THR A 140 17.28 13.96 -6.70
CA THR A 140 16.12 13.44 -7.45
C THR A 140 14.97 14.44 -7.58
N THR A 141 14.95 15.47 -6.73
CA THR A 141 14.00 16.60 -6.76
C THR A 141 14.61 17.86 -7.39
N SER A 142 15.81 17.77 -8.00
CA SER A 142 16.52 18.94 -8.52
C SER A 142 16.08 19.42 -9.91
N SER A 143 15.26 18.63 -10.61
CA SER A 143 14.73 18.97 -11.93
C SER A 143 13.45 18.20 -12.24
N ALA A 144 12.65 18.73 -13.17
CA ALA A 144 11.45 18.08 -13.71
C ALA A 144 11.70 16.63 -14.19
N ASP A 145 12.79 16.38 -14.91
CA ASP A 145 13.11 15.06 -15.46
C ASP A 145 13.49 14.06 -14.35
N SER A 146 14.38 14.47 -13.43
CA SER A 146 14.78 13.64 -12.28
C SER A 146 13.60 13.33 -11.37
N PHE A 147 12.72 14.32 -11.18
CA PHE A 147 11.48 14.18 -10.43
C PHE A 147 10.59 13.12 -11.08
N LEU A 148 10.29 13.24 -12.37
CA LEU A 148 9.36 12.34 -13.06
C LEU A 148 9.89 10.90 -13.08
N GLU A 149 11.18 10.70 -13.33
CA GLU A 149 11.82 9.39 -13.32
C GLU A 149 11.69 8.72 -11.94
N THR A 150 11.87 9.50 -10.88
CA THR A 150 11.80 8.99 -9.49
C THR A 150 10.35 8.78 -9.05
N ALA A 151 9.44 9.70 -9.39
CA ALA A 151 8.01 9.57 -9.12
C ALA A 151 7.47 8.26 -9.70
N VAL A 152 7.73 7.99 -10.99
CA VAL A 152 7.28 6.74 -11.62
C VAL A 152 7.83 5.50 -10.91
N GLN A 153 9.09 5.52 -10.46
CA GLN A 153 9.66 4.39 -9.71
C GLN A 153 9.04 4.19 -8.33
N LEU A 154 8.74 5.28 -7.61
CA LEU A 154 8.07 5.23 -6.31
C LEU A 154 6.66 4.65 -6.47
N GLU A 155 5.87 5.21 -7.38
CA GLU A 155 4.49 4.78 -7.67
C GLU A 155 4.43 3.31 -8.13
N GLU A 156 5.33 2.88 -9.01
CA GLU A 156 5.44 1.47 -9.41
C GLU A 156 5.74 0.55 -8.23
N THR A 157 6.62 0.99 -7.33
CA THR A 157 6.95 0.28 -6.10
C THR A 157 5.74 0.22 -5.16
N GLY A 158 4.99 1.32 -5.03
CA GLY A 158 3.74 1.41 -4.26
C GLY A 158 2.68 0.42 -4.77
N VAL A 159 2.40 0.40 -6.07
CA VAL A 159 1.48 -0.57 -6.70
C VAL A 159 1.89 -2.01 -6.39
N SER A 160 3.17 -2.34 -6.58
CA SER A 160 3.71 -3.68 -6.29
C SER A 160 3.66 -4.03 -4.80
N ALA A 161 3.85 -3.06 -3.90
CA ALA A 161 3.74 -3.22 -2.46
C ALA A 161 2.29 -3.53 -2.02
N TYR A 162 1.33 -2.72 -2.45
CA TYR A 162 -0.09 -2.94 -2.15
C TYR A 162 -0.58 -4.31 -2.68
N GLN A 163 -0.23 -4.64 -3.93
CA GLN A 163 -0.61 -5.93 -4.53
C GLN A 163 0.02 -7.12 -3.79
N GLY A 164 1.29 -7.02 -3.39
CA GLY A 164 1.99 -8.08 -2.68
C GLY A 164 1.57 -8.26 -1.22
N ALA A 165 1.16 -7.17 -0.56
CA ALA A 165 0.64 -7.22 0.81
C ALA A 165 -0.79 -7.76 0.89
N ALA A 166 -1.62 -7.54 -0.15
CA ALA A 166 -3.05 -7.89 -0.15
C ALA A 166 -3.39 -9.31 0.33
N PRO A 167 -2.67 -10.40 -0.04
CA PRO A 167 -2.96 -11.74 0.44
C PRO A 167 -2.70 -11.96 1.94
N SER A 168 -1.91 -11.10 2.57
CA SER A 168 -1.53 -11.18 3.99
C SER A 168 -2.46 -10.36 4.89
N ILE A 169 -3.32 -9.51 4.32
CA ILE A 169 -4.31 -8.74 5.07
C ILE A 169 -5.47 -9.65 5.50
N THR A 170 -5.70 -9.73 6.81
CA THR A 170 -6.73 -10.61 7.37
C THR A 170 -8.07 -9.91 7.60
N SER A 171 -8.06 -8.61 7.93
CA SER A 171 -9.25 -7.77 7.98
C SER A 171 -9.79 -7.49 6.57
N LYS A 172 -11.08 -7.73 6.37
CA LYS A 172 -11.73 -7.46 5.08
C LYS A 172 -11.87 -5.97 4.82
N GLU A 173 -11.97 -5.19 5.88
CA GLU A 173 -12.13 -3.75 5.85
C GLU A 173 -10.80 -3.09 5.46
N ILE A 174 -9.69 -3.54 6.05
CA ILE A 174 -8.34 -3.12 5.62
C ILE A 174 -8.08 -3.57 4.18
N LEU A 175 -8.48 -4.79 3.82
CA LEU A 175 -8.33 -5.26 2.44
C LEU A 175 -9.18 -4.45 1.46
N ALA A 176 -10.38 -4.00 1.86
CA ALA A 176 -11.22 -3.14 1.03
C ALA A 176 -10.59 -1.75 0.85
N ALA A 177 -10.02 -1.17 1.91
CA ALA A 177 -9.28 0.09 1.83
C ALA A 177 -8.03 -0.03 0.94
N ALA A 178 -7.22 -1.07 1.14
CA ALA A 178 -6.05 -1.34 0.28
C ALA A 178 -6.48 -1.55 -1.19
N ALA A 179 -7.62 -2.20 -1.42
CA ALA A 179 -8.18 -2.40 -2.75
C ALA A 179 -8.75 -1.12 -3.39
N SER A 180 -9.09 -0.08 -2.60
CA SER A 180 -9.48 1.23 -3.14
C SER A 180 -8.27 2.12 -3.43
N ILE A 181 -7.18 1.99 -2.68
CA ILE A 181 -5.93 2.73 -2.89
C ILE A 181 -5.18 2.20 -4.12
N LEU A 182 -4.95 0.89 -4.21
CA LEU A 182 -4.20 0.25 -5.30
C LEU A 182 -4.53 0.74 -6.74
N PRO A 183 -5.79 0.90 -7.17
CA PRO A 183 -6.08 1.43 -8.51
C PRO A 183 -5.68 2.90 -8.68
N VAL A 184 -5.70 3.71 -7.63
CA VAL A 184 -5.28 5.11 -7.66
C VAL A 184 -3.77 5.21 -7.88
N GLU A 185 -2.97 4.46 -7.11
CA GLU A 185 -1.51 4.30 -7.33
C GLU A 185 -1.18 3.89 -8.77
N ALA A 186 -1.97 2.95 -9.31
CA ALA A 186 -1.80 2.51 -10.69
C ALA A 186 -2.14 3.61 -11.71
N PHE A 187 -3.09 4.50 -11.40
CA PHE A 187 -3.41 5.65 -12.23
C PHE A 187 -2.34 6.74 -12.14
N HIS A 188 -1.76 6.98 -10.96
CA HIS A 188 -0.62 7.86 -10.78
C HIS A 188 0.59 7.38 -11.58
N THR A 189 0.92 6.09 -11.48
CA THR A 189 1.95 5.44 -12.30
C THR A 189 1.67 5.64 -13.80
N ALA A 190 0.45 5.36 -14.23
CA ALA A 190 0.05 5.48 -15.63
C ALA A 190 0.16 6.92 -16.15
N TRP A 191 -0.26 7.92 -15.37
CA TRP A 191 -0.14 9.33 -15.71
C TRP A 191 1.33 9.74 -15.79
N GLY A 192 2.16 9.38 -14.80
CA GLY A 192 3.59 9.61 -14.83
C GLY A 192 4.25 9.11 -16.11
N ARG A 193 3.97 7.85 -16.48
CA ARG A 193 4.48 7.24 -17.72
C ARG A 193 4.06 8.01 -18.99
N THR A 194 2.86 8.58 -19.06
CA THR A 194 2.46 9.38 -20.23
C THR A 194 3.29 10.64 -20.44
N MET A 195 3.89 11.17 -19.37
CA MET A 195 4.75 12.35 -19.43
C MET A 195 6.22 12.02 -19.73
N GLN A 196 6.62 10.74 -19.69
CA GLN A 196 7.96 10.31 -20.10
C GLN A 196 8.04 10.35 -21.62
N ASP A 197 8.88 11.24 -22.18
CA ASP A 197 9.01 11.55 -23.60
C ASP A 197 8.98 10.31 -24.53
N GLY A 198 7.78 9.94 -24.99
CA GLY A 198 7.53 8.91 -26.01
C GLY A 198 7.81 7.44 -25.64
N GLU A 199 8.31 7.16 -24.44
CA GLU A 199 8.76 5.81 -24.01
C GLU A 199 7.79 5.13 -23.02
N GLY A 200 7.04 5.90 -22.23
CA GLY A 200 6.20 5.35 -21.16
C GLY A 200 4.85 4.82 -21.66
N LEU A 201 4.73 3.51 -21.85
CA LEU A 201 3.43 2.87 -22.04
C LEU A 201 2.65 2.90 -20.72
N PRO A 202 1.44 3.51 -20.64
CA PRO A 202 0.69 3.60 -19.38
C PRO A 202 0.36 2.23 -18.77
N ALA A 203 0.24 1.21 -19.62
CA ALA A 203 0.07 -0.19 -19.25
C ALA A 203 1.06 -1.05 -20.07
N PRO A 204 2.33 -1.17 -19.63
CA PRO A 204 3.40 -1.81 -20.41
C PRO A 204 3.31 -3.34 -20.40
N ALA A 205 2.59 -3.91 -19.42
CA ALA A 205 2.45 -5.34 -19.23
C ALA A 205 1.00 -5.73 -18.92
N ALA A 206 0.64 -6.99 -19.21
CA ALA A 206 -0.68 -7.53 -18.94
C ALA A 206 -0.92 -7.83 -17.45
N PHE A 207 0.15 -7.92 -16.65
CA PHE A 207 0.13 -8.17 -15.21
C PHE A 207 1.15 -7.27 -14.55
N ASN A 208 0.84 -6.79 -13.34
CA ASN A 208 1.80 -6.16 -12.46
C ASN A 208 2.47 -7.21 -11.55
N GLU A 209 3.78 -7.10 -11.34
CA GLU A 209 4.55 -8.03 -10.52
C GLU A 209 4.48 -7.62 -9.04
N PRO A 210 3.91 -8.43 -8.14
CA PRO A 210 3.80 -8.08 -6.73
C PRO A 210 5.16 -8.17 -6.03
N MET A 211 5.42 -7.27 -5.08
CA MET A 211 6.60 -7.33 -4.21
C MET A 211 6.23 -7.76 -2.79
N THR A 212 7.04 -8.64 -2.20
CA THR A 212 6.99 -8.89 -0.76
C THR A 212 7.47 -7.65 0.02
N PRO A 213 7.06 -7.47 1.28
CA PRO A 213 7.55 -6.37 2.11
C PRO A 213 9.09 -6.28 2.17
N GLN A 214 9.79 -7.41 2.16
CA GLN A 214 11.25 -7.42 2.13
C GLN A 214 11.84 -6.91 0.80
N GLN A 215 11.20 -7.21 -0.32
CA GLN A 215 11.62 -6.69 -1.63
C GLN A 215 11.40 -5.19 -1.73
N VAL A 216 10.26 -4.69 -1.23
CA VAL A 216 9.98 -3.24 -1.21
C VAL A 216 10.97 -2.52 -0.31
N ILE A 217 11.24 -3.04 0.90
CA ILE A 217 12.25 -2.46 1.80
C ILE A 217 13.62 -2.42 1.15
N ALA A 218 14.01 -3.47 0.43
CA ALA A 218 15.27 -3.49 -0.30
C ALA A 218 15.31 -2.42 -1.40
N ALA A 219 14.24 -2.31 -2.21
CA ALA A 219 14.14 -1.29 -3.27
C ALA A 219 14.19 0.14 -2.71
N VAL A 220 13.42 0.43 -1.67
CA VAL A 220 13.42 1.75 -1.02
C VAL A 220 14.77 2.08 -0.37
N ASN A 221 15.42 1.10 0.27
CA ASN A 221 16.74 1.31 0.85
C ASN A 221 17.83 1.53 -0.21
N GLU A 222 17.69 0.96 -1.40
CA GLU A 222 18.62 1.16 -2.51
C GLU A 222 18.59 2.61 -3.03
N LEU A 223 17.44 3.29 -2.96
CA LEU A 223 17.32 4.73 -3.26
C LEU A 223 18.14 5.59 -2.28
N GLY A 224 18.39 5.09 -1.06
CA GLY A 224 19.14 5.82 -0.03
C GLY A 224 18.40 7.05 0.52
N PHE A 225 17.08 7.12 0.34
CA PHE A 225 16.26 8.25 0.78
C PHE A 225 15.95 8.24 2.27
N VAL A 226 15.86 7.07 2.90
CA VAL A 226 15.44 6.95 4.30
C VAL A 226 16.67 6.97 5.22
N GLU A 227 16.78 7.97 6.08
CA GLU A 227 17.87 8.03 7.05
C GLU A 227 17.84 6.80 7.98
N GLY A 228 18.96 6.08 8.05
CA GLY A 228 19.07 4.82 8.82
C GLY A 228 18.40 3.60 8.19
N GLY A 229 17.69 3.77 7.06
CA GLY A 229 17.02 2.72 6.31
C GLY A 229 15.72 2.21 6.93
N LEU A 230 14.86 1.60 6.10
CA LEU A 230 13.66 0.89 6.54
C LEU A 230 14.00 -0.54 6.98
N SER A 231 13.30 -1.01 8.02
CA SER A 231 13.34 -2.40 8.47
C SER A 231 11.99 -2.84 9.02
N LEU A 232 11.66 -4.13 8.91
CA LEU A 232 10.41 -4.66 9.45
C LEU A 232 10.30 -4.50 10.97
N ASP A 233 11.43 -4.54 11.68
CA ASP A 233 11.47 -4.35 13.12
C ASP A 233 11.07 -2.92 13.51
N ALA A 234 11.47 -1.92 12.73
CA ALA A 234 11.04 -0.53 12.92
C ALA A 234 9.55 -0.34 12.65
N LEU A 235 8.99 -1.10 11.69
CA LEU A 235 7.59 -1.01 11.25
C LEU A 235 6.60 -1.75 12.16
N ALA A 236 7.08 -2.71 12.95
CA ALA A 236 6.26 -3.39 13.96
C ALA A 236 5.85 -2.47 15.13
N GLY A 237 6.45 -1.27 15.23
CA GLY A 237 6.29 -0.35 16.37
C GLY A 237 6.96 -0.88 17.64
N PRO A 238 7.08 -0.05 18.70
CA PRO A 238 7.53 -0.56 19.99
C PRO A 238 6.53 -1.63 20.45
N ALA A 239 7.00 -2.85 20.68
CA ALA A 239 6.17 -3.92 21.21
C ALA A 239 5.47 -3.39 22.47
N ASN A 240 4.13 -3.33 22.43
CA ASN A 240 3.34 -2.93 23.59
C ASN A 240 3.75 -3.85 24.74
N ALA A 241 4.44 -3.29 25.73
CA ALA A 241 4.84 -3.97 26.95
C ALA A 241 3.59 -4.21 27.83
N GLN A 242 2.66 -5.04 27.35
CA GLN A 242 1.54 -5.56 28.11
C GLN A 242 1.57 -7.08 28.03
N GLY A 243 2.63 -7.64 28.61
CA GLY A 243 2.84 -9.08 28.74
C GLY A 243 3.61 -9.39 30.02
N GLY A 244 3.15 -8.86 31.15
CA GLY A 244 3.84 -9.03 32.42
C GLY A 244 2.98 -8.64 33.62
N ALA A 245 1.83 -9.29 33.81
CA ALA A 245 1.30 -9.40 35.16
C ALA A 245 2.17 -10.41 35.92
N PRO A 246 2.87 -10.03 37.00
CA PRO A 246 3.50 -11.01 37.88
C PRO A 246 2.37 -11.83 38.51
N GLY A 247 2.44 -13.15 38.32
CA GLY A 247 1.54 -14.08 38.95
C GLY A 247 1.45 -13.84 40.45
N THR A 248 0.22 -13.90 40.95
CA THR A 248 -0.08 -14.04 42.37
C THR A 248 0.71 -15.22 42.94
N ALA A 249 1.57 -14.94 43.91
CA ALA A 249 2.13 -15.94 44.80
C ALA A 249 2.15 -15.35 46.22
N GLY A 250 1.47 -16.03 47.15
CA GLY A 250 1.51 -15.78 48.59
C GLY A 250 0.24 -15.23 49.18
#